data_AF-A0A7D8Z6P7-F1
#
_entry.id   AF-A0A7D8Z6P7-F1
#
_cell.length_a   1.000
_cell.length_b   1.000
_cell.length_c   1.000
_cell.angle_alpha   90.00
_cell.angle_beta   90.00
_cell.angle_gamma   90.00
#
_symmetry.space_group_name_H-M   'P 1'
#
loop_
_entity.id
_entity.type
_entity.pdbx_description
1 polymer ?
#
loop_
_entity_poly.entity_id
_entity_poly.type
_entity_poly.pdbx_seq_one_letter_code
_entity_poly.pdbx_strand_id
1 'polypeptide(L)'
;MTISGAGFEVTVEEARSMCATAWVPANLFTDFTFTDEDPACFEISLDALLQCLNIFGNAGGGAGVVPAIGSGKKRRWAGEGEERDDDDGAWRGAKGRERRTGMRLTWLGTGFPLSILLRDDAKGPVTNCELFTLEPEDLVNQPFDETNRSVYLIMKSAWFRDALLDLPPSCQRVTFRARPQGEPVTDSRTTSVRARKLADSGSFSIFAEGDFGTVQFDYPYDAQVMDAFECDEAVTFSYHASHVALLGRAVQHSAKICLQIETTGFLSVQVMMPLSENQPPELNNGILDFKMNALEDDDDDE
;
A
#
# COMPACT_ATOMS: atom_id res chain seq x y z
N MET A 1 -4.22 15.84 -6.79
CA MET A 1 -2.81 16.00 -6.36
C MET A 1 -2.68 17.36 -5.72
N THR A 2 -2.09 17.44 -4.53
CA THR A 2 -1.88 18.69 -3.79
C THR A 2 -0.38 18.90 -3.62
N ILE A 3 0.12 20.11 -3.88
CA ILE A 3 1.54 20.46 -3.80
C ILE A 3 1.71 21.61 -2.82
N SER A 4 2.72 21.53 -1.95
CA SER A 4 3.08 22.58 -1.01
C SER A 4 4.61 22.69 -0.91
N GLY A 5 5.10 23.66 -0.13
CA GLY A 5 6.54 23.78 0.15
C GLY A 5 7.14 22.57 0.87
N ALA A 6 6.33 21.73 1.52
CA ALA A 6 6.80 20.54 2.24
C ALA A 6 6.93 19.29 1.34
N GLY A 7 6.36 19.30 0.14
CA GLY A 7 6.27 18.13 -0.74
C GLY A 7 4.94 18.10 -1.50
N PHE A 8 4.56 16.91 -1.98
CA PHE A 8 3.24 16.72 -2.59
C PHE A 8 2.54 15.48 -2.09
N GLU A 9 1.22 15.50 -2.17
CA GLU A 9 0.36 14.35 -1.95
C GLU A 9 -0.46 14.00 -3.20
N VAL A 10 -0.67 12.70 -3.38
CA VAL A 10 -1.59 12.16 -4.37
C VAL A 10 -2.68 11.42 -3.63
N THR A 11 -3.92 11.91 -3.72
CA THR A 11 -5.09 11.29 -3.12
C THR A 11 -5.95 10.67 -4.21
N VAL A 12 -6.40 9.43 -3.98
CA VAL A 12 -7.38 8.73 -4.79
C VAL A 12 -8.53 8.27 -3.90
N GLU A 13 -9.74 8.29 -4.44
CA GLU A 13 -10.94 7.81 -3.76
C GLU A 13 -11.60 6.72 -4.61
N GLU A 14 -12.08 5.68 -3.95
CA GLU A 14 -12.89 4.63 -4.54
C GLU A 14 -14.27 4.59 -3.88
N ALA A 15 -15.30 4.83 -4.69
CA ALA A 15 -16.71 4.70 -4.34
C ALA A 15 -17.12 5.33 -2.99
N ARG A 16 -16.50 6.46 -2.58
CA ARG A 16 -16.73 7.14 -1.29
C ARG A 16 -16.60 6.24 -0.05
N SER A 17 -15.94 5.10 -0.18
CA SER A 17 -15.83 4.08 0.86
C SER A 17 -14.39 3.73 1.20
N MET A 18 -13.46 4.06 0.30
CA MET A 18 -12.02 4.03 0.56
C MET A 18 -11.35 5.29 -0.01
N CYS A 19 -10.41 5.85 0.75
CA CYS A 19 -9.51 6.91 0.32
C CYS A 19 -8.07 6.45 0.53
N ALA A 20 -7.19 6.69 -0.43
CA ALA A 20 -5.76 6.43 -0.28
C ALA A 20 -4.96 7.68 -0.62
N THR A 21 -4.07 8.09 0.27
CA THR A 21 -3.22 9.27 0.13
C THR A 21 -1.76 8.86 0.17
N ALA A 22 -1.00 9.22 -0.86
CA ALA A 22 0.43 9.05 -0.93
C ALA A 22 1.13 10.38 -0.67
N TRP A 23 1.85 10.50 0.44
CA TRP A 23 2.67 11.67 0.77
C TRP A 23 4.12 11.47 0.34
N VAL A 24 4.64 12.40 -0.46
CA VAL A 24 6.02 12.42 -0.96
C VAL A 24 6.69 13.73 -0.49
N PRO A 25 7.52 13.67 0.57
CA PRO A 25 8.15 14.86 1.13
C PRO A 25 9.23 15.44 0.19
N ALA A 26 9.43 16.76 0.27
CA ALA A 26 10.33 17.52 -0.59
C ALA A 26 11.81 17.06 -0.48
N ASN A 27 12.19 16.50 0.67
CA ASN A 27 13.52 15.96 0.93
C ASN A 27 13.88 14.71 0.09
N LEU A 28 12.92 14.11 -0.61
CA LEU A 28 13.17 13.00 -1.54
C LEU A 28 13.64 13.45 -2.92
N PHE A 29 13.52 14.75 -3.22
CA PHE A 29 13.95 15.31 -4.49
C PHE A 29 15.34 15.92 -4.35
N THR A 30 16.15 15.80 -5.41
CA THR A 30 17.43 16.51 -5.52
C THR A 30 17.21 18.03 -5.51
N ASP A 31 16.15 18.47 -6.18
CA ASP A 31 15.73 19.87 -6.27
C ASP A 31 14.20 19.92 -6.20
N PHE A 32 13.67 20.75 -5.29
CA PHE A 32 12.23 20.98 -5.15
C PHE A 32 11.99 22.48 -4.97
N THR A 33 11.21 23.07 -5.88
CA THR A 33 10.88 24.49 -5.87
C THR A 33 9.37 24.66 -5.94
N PHE A 34 8.82 25.35 -4.95
CA PHE A 34 7.42 25.73 -4.88
C PHE A 34 7.34 27.24 -4.61
N THR A 35 6.54 27.96 -5.39
CA THR A 35 6.54 29.43 -5.40
C THR A 35 5.32 30.06 -4.72
N ASP A 36 4.23 29.31 -4.59
CA ASP A 36 2.97 29.85 -4.10
C ASP A 36 2.92 29.83 -2.56
N GLU A 37 2.13 30.72 -1.96
CA GLU A 37 1.95 30.76 -0.50
C GLU A 37 1.01 29.67 -0.01
N ASP A 38 -0.06 29.42 -0.77
CA ASP A 38 -1.08 28.40 -0.48
C ASP A 38 -0.80 27.09 -1.23
N PRO A 39 -1.16 25.92 -0.68
CA PRO A 39 -1.07 24.66 -1.39
C PRO A 39 -1.85 24.68 -2.70
N ALA A 40 -1.23 24.19 -3.77
CA ALA A 40 -1.83 24.16 -5.09
C ALA A 40 -2.39 22.78 -5.42
N CYS A 41 -3.61 22.74 -5.96
CA CYS A 41 -4.34 21.50 -6.24
C CYS A 41 -4.69 21.37 -7.72
N PHE A 42 -4.54 20.18 -8.27
CA PHE A 42 -5.06 19.82 -9.59
C PHE A 42 -5.35 18.32 -9.69
N GLU A 43 -6.19 17.98 -10.65
CA GLU A 43 -6.46 16.60 -11.03
C GLU A 43 -5.66 16.15 -12.24
N ILE A 44 -5.36 14.86 -12.28
CA ILE A 44 -4.60 14.25 -13.36
C ILE A 44 -4.96 12.76 -13.46
N SER A 45 -4.90 12.21 -14.67
CA SER A 45 -4.99 10.76 -14.86
C SER A 45 -3.79 10.07 -14.23
N LEU A 46 -4.02 9.37 -13.11
CA LEU A 46 -2.98 8.60 -12.42
C LEU A 46 -2.40 7.49 -13.32
N ASP A 47 -3.25 6.85 -14.13
CA ASP A 47 -2.80 5.84 -15.10
C ASP A 47 -1.82 6.43 -16.13
N ALA A 48 -2.17 7.59 -16.73
CA ALA A 48 -1.27 8.27 -17.67
C ALA A 48 0.05 8.70 -17.00
N LEU A 49 -0.02 9.19 -15.75
CA LEU A 49 1.16 9.53 -14.96
C LEU A 49 2.07 8.31 -14.75
N LEU A 50 1.51 7.18 -14.30
CA LEU A 50 2.28 5.95 -14.05
C LEU A 50 2.88 5.37 -15.33
N GLN A 51 2.15 5.41 -16.45
CA GLN A 51 2.68 5.01 -17.76
C GLN A 51 3.86 5.88 -18.20
N CYS A 52 3.78 7.19 -17.98
CA CYS A 52 4.89 8.10 -18.26
C CYS A 52 6.10 7.78 -17.38
N LEU A 53 5.91 7.65 -16.06
CA LEU A 53 6.98 7.34 -15.11
C LEU A 53 7.66 6.00 -15.42
N ASN A 54 6.93 5.02 -15.95
CA ASN A 54 7.46 3.70 -16.28
C ASN A 54 7.85 3.53 -17.76
N ILE A 55 8.05 4.62 -18.53
CA ILE A 55 8.32 4.52 -19.97
C ILE A 55 9.58 3.70 -20.32
N PHE A 56 10.58 3.72 -19.44
CA PHE A 56 11.82 2.95 -19.60
C PHE A 56 11.77 1.55 -18.97
N GLY A 57 10.65 1.17 -18.34
CA GLY A 57 10.47 -0.13 -17.69
C GLY A 57 11.30 -0.35 -16.42
N ASN A 58 12.07 0.67 -15.99
CA ASN A 58 12.99 0.58 -14.85
C ASN A 58 12.38 1.11 -13.54
N ALA A 59 11.17 1.66 -13.56
CA ALA A 59 10.53 2.22 -12.36
C ALA A 59 10.00 1.13 -11.40
N GLY A 60 9.90 -0.12 -11.85
CA GLY A 60 9.46 -1.27 -11.06
C GLY A 60 10.62 -2.10 -10.52
N GLY A 61 11.20 -1.69 -9.39
CA GLY A 61 12.04 -2.56 -8.57
C GLY A 61 11.20 -3.63 -7.87
N GLY A 62 10.73 -4.62 -8.62
CA GLY A 62 10.11 -5.84 -8.07
C GLY A 62 8.58 -5.87 -7.99
N ALA A 63 7.88 -5.80 -9.12
CA ALA A 63 6.58 -6.45 -9.26
C ALA A 63 6.27 -6.63 -10.74
N GLY A 64 5.80 -7.82 -11.11
CA GLY A 64 5.30 -8.09 -12.44
C GLY A 64 4.20 -7.08 -12.78
N VAL A 65 4.46 -6.27 -13.81
CA VAL A 65 3.39 -5.71 -14.61
C VAL A 65 2.63 -6.92 -15.14
N VAL A 66 1.41 -7.14 -14.63
CA VAL A 66 0.43 -8.00 -15.27
C VAL A 66 0.39 -7.59 -16.75
N PRO A 67 0.73 -8.47 -17.71
CA PRO A 67 0.61 -8.10 -19.10
C PRO A 67 -0.88 -7.85 -19.35
N ALA A 68 -1.18 -6.70 -19.94
CA ALA A 68 -2.51 -6.39 -20.43
C ALA A 68 -3.05 -7.60 -21.21
N ILE A 69 -4.23 -8.09 -20.82
CA ILE A 69 -4.98 -9.11 -21.55
C ILE A 69 -5.36 -8.50 -22.90
N GLY A 70 -4.48 -8.70 -23.88
CA GLY A 70 -4.62 -8.25 -25.26
C GLY A 70 -4.16 -9.38 -26.17
N SER A 71 -5.11 -10.12 -26.70
CA SER A 71 -4.93 -11.19 -27.68
C SER A 71 -4.09 -10.74 -28.88
N GLY A 72 -2.83 -11.17 -28.94
CA GLY A 72 -1.92 -10.94 -30.06
C GLY A 72 -1.31 -12.25 -30.54
N LYS A 73 -1.93 -12.87 -31.55
CA LYS A 73 -1.42 -14.04 -32.28
C LYS A 73 0.03 -13.78 -32.73
N LYS A 74 0.99 -14.56 -32.21
CA LYS A 74 2.33 -14.68 -32.80
C LYS A 74 2.19 -15.22 -34.24
N ARG A 75 2.47 -14.38 -35.23
CA ARG A 75 2.72 -14.84 -36.61
C ARG A 75 4.09 -15.52 -36.63
N ARG A 76 4.07 -16.85 -36.64
CA ARG A 76 5.22 -17.73 -36.83
C ARG A 76 5.54 -17.77 -38.33
N TRP A 77 6.74 -17.34 -38.72
CA TRP A 77 7.28 -17.57 -40.07
C TRP A 77 8.22 -18.77 -40.03
N ALA A 78 8.17 -19.56 -41.10
CA ALA A 78 8.70 -20.91 -41.24
C ALA A 78 10.20 -20.97 -41.56
N GLY A 79 10.87 -22.04 -41.13
CA GLY A 79 12.19 -22.45 -41.64
C GLY A 79 13.08 -23.13 -40.61
N GLU A 80 12.94 -24.45 -40.48
CA GLU A 80 13.97 -25.50 -40.28
C GLU A 80 15.14 -25.31 -39.29
N GLY A 81 15.36 -26.34 -38.46
CA GLY A 81 16.67 -26.62 -37.86
C GLY A 81 16.59 -27.30 -36.50
N GLU A 82 17.12 -28.52 -36.43
CA GLU A 82 17.03 -29.50 -35.36
C GLU A 82 17.80 -29.17 -34.06
N GLU A 83 17.43 -29.92 -33.04
CA GLU A 83 18.02 -30.16 -31.71
C GLU A 83 19.53 -29.87 -31.58
N ARG A 84 19.87 -29.08 -30.55
CA ARG A 84 21.09 -29.25 -29.76
C ARG A 84 20.78 -28.99 -28.29
N ASP A 85 20.75 -30.06 -27.51
CA ASP A 85 21.17 -30.05 -26.12
C ASP A 85 22.64 -29.62 -26.07
N ASP A 86 22.94 -28.53 -25.38
CA ASP A 86 24.27 -28.23 -24.86
C ASP A 86 24.13 -27.19 -23.72
N ASP A 87 24.32 -27.71 -22.50
CA ASP A 87 25.26 -27.20 -21.50
C ASP A 87 25.05 -25.78 -20.93
N ASP A 88 24.53 -25.77 -19.70
CA ASP A 88 25.03 -25.01 -18.55
C ASP A 88 25.88 -23.75 -18.81
N GLY A 89 25.26 -22.76 -19.44
CA GLY A 89 25.75 -21.38 -19.49
C GLY A 89 25.46 -20.61 -18.20
N ALA A 90 26.29 -20.83 -17.18
CA ALA A 90 26.36 -20.05 -15.96
C ALA A 90 26.05 -18.56 -16.19
N TRP A 91 24.95 -18.09 -15.60
CA TRP A 91 24.68 -16.67 -15.37
C TRP A 91 25.75 -16.12 -14.43
N ARG A 92 26.93 -15.84 -14.98
CA ARG A 92 27.88 -14.91 -14.40
C ARG A 92 27.13 -13.60 -14.23
N GLY A 93 26.79 -13.30 -12.98
CA GLY A 93 26.26 -12.01 -12.57
C GLY A 93 27.12 -10.90 -13.13
N ALA A 94 26.69 -10.34 -14.26
CA ALA A 94 27.03 -8.98 -14.59
C ALA A 94 26.45 -8.16 -13.45
N LYS A 95 27.33 -7.65 -12.60
CA LYS A 95 27.04 -6.61 -11.62
C LYS A 95 26.58 -5.40 -12.44
N GLY A 96 25.32 -5.44 -12.86
CA GLY A 96 24.71 -4.45 -13.73
C GLY A 96 24.79 -3.13 -13.00
N ARG A 97 25.51 -2.17 -13.59
CA ARG A 97 25.49 -0.78 -13.14
C ARG A 97 24.02 -0.39 -13.01
N GLU A 98 23.57 -0.10 -11.80
CA GLU A 98 22.19 0.33 -11.52
C GLU A 98 21.85 1.47 -12.47
N ARG A 99 20.94 1.19 -13.41
CA ARG A 99 20.39 2.20 -14.31
C ARG A 99 19.42 3.03 -13.50
N ARG A 100 19.65 4.34 -13.46
CA ARG A 100 18.81 5.28 -12.72
C ARG A 100 18.21 6.26 -13.70
N THR A 101 16.89 6.26 -13.78
CA THR A 101 16.14 7.24 -14.56
C THR A 101 16.10 8.56 -13.79
N GLY A 102 16.68 9.60 -14.34
CA GLY A 102 16.48 10.97 -13.86
C GLY A 102 15.10 11.47 -14.28
N MET A 103 14.40 12.14 -13.38
CA MET A 103 13.08 12.74 -13.62
C MET A 103 13.11 14.22 -13.23
N ARG A 104 12.41 15.04 -14.01
CA ARG A 104 12.02 16.40 -13.64
C ARG A 104 10.54 16.59 -13.93
N LEU A 105 9.79 16.98 -12.92
CA LEU A 105 8.37 17.30 -12.99
C LEU A 105 8.21 18.82 -12.90
N THR A 106 7.38 19.41 -13.76
CA THR A 106 7.18 20.86 -13.83
C THR A 106 5.72 21.17 -14.10
N TRP A 107 5.13 22.02 -13.27
CA TRP A 107 3.78 22.52 -13.43
C TRP A 107 3.79 24.02 -13.22
N LEU A 108 3.17 24.77 -14.14
CA LEU A 108 3.21 26.24 -14.17
C LEU A 108 1.93 26.87 -13.60
N GLY A 109 1.11 26.07 -12.92
CA GLY A 109 -0.17 26.49 -12.34
C GLY A 109 -1.37 26.11 -13.18
N THR A 110 -2.53 26.58 -12.73
CA THR A 110 -3.85 26.29 -13.31
C THR A 110 -3.90 26.64 -14.80
N GLY A 111 -4.41 25.72 -15.62
CA GLY A 111 -4.51 25.88 -17.08
C GLY A 111 -3.25 25.45 -17.85
N PHE A 112 -2.15 25.11 -17.17
CA PHE A 112 -0.96 24.52 -17.78
C PHE A 112 -0.89 23.01 -17.54
N PRO A 113 -0.39 22.22 -18.52
CA PRO A 113 -0.19 20.80 -18.34
C PRO A 113 0.94 20.51 -17.36
N LEU A 114 0.92 19.31 -16.77
CA LEU A 114 2.05 18.75 -16.04
C LEU A 114 3.09 18.24 -17.05
N SER A 115 4.27 18.86 -17.06
CA SER A 115 5.40 18.43 -17.89
C SER A 115 6.31 17.50 -17.11
N ILE A 116 6.62 16.33 -17.69
CA ILE A 116 7.47 15.29 -17.12
C ILE A 116 8.62 15.03 -18.08
N LEU A 117 9.83 15.37 -17.67
CA LEU A 117 11.05 15.07 -18.40
C LEU A 117 11.78 13.88 -17.76
N LEU A 118 11.96 12.80 -18.52
CA LEU A 118 12.63 11.57 -18.08
C LEU A 118 13.90 11.32 -18.88
N ARG A 119 14.92 10.76 -18.23
CA ARG A 119 16.20 10.40 -18.85
C ARG A 119 16.75 9.10 -18.23
N ASP A 120 16.89 8.03 -19.02
CA ASP A 120 17.30 6.68 -18.55
C ASP A 120 18.76 6.59 -18.02
N ASP A 121 19.68 7.43 -18.51
CA ASP A 121 21.06 7.57 -18.02
C ASP A 121 21.66 8.91 -18.48
N ALA A 122 22.83 9.30 -17.99
CA ALA A 122 23.50 10.56 -18.33
C ALA A 122 23.64 10.83 -19.84
N LYS A 123 23.76 9.76 -20.66
CA LYS A 123 23.83 9.81 -22.13
C LYS A 123 22.67 9.08 -22.82
N GLY A 124 21.62 8.73 -22.06
CA GLY A 124 20.46 7.99 -22.54
C GLY A 124 19.46 8.87 -23.30
N PRO A 125 18.43 8.25 -23.91
CA PRO A 125 17.31 8.97 -24.51
C PRO A 125 16.61 9.84 -23.47
N VAL A 126 16.05 10.96 -23.96
CA VAL A 126 15.25 11.89 -23.16
C VAL A 126 13.81 11.85 -23.68
N THR A 127 12.86 11.67 -22.77
CA THR A 127 11.42 11.69 -23.07
C THR A 127 10.81 12.90 -22.39
N ASN A 128 10.01 13.67 -23.11
CA ASN A 128 9.15 14.71 -22.54
C ASN A 128 7.69 14.29 -22.71
N CYS A 129 6.96 14.24 -21.61
CA CYS A 129 5.53 13.95 -21.57
C CYS A 129 4.79 15.17 -21.04
N GLU A 130 3.66 15.52 -21.65
CA GLU A 130 2.78 16.58 -21.18
C GLU A 130 1.41 15.98 -20.88
N LEU A 131 0.98 16.10 -19.63
CA LEU A 131 -0.29 15.56 -19.16
C LEU A 131 -1.24 16.71 -18.84
N PHE A 132 -2.45 16.65 -19.38
CA PHE A 132 -3.48 17.64 -19.07
C PHE A 132 -3.88 17.57 -17.60
N THR A 133 -4.04 18.74 -17.01
CA THR A 133 -4.54 18.91 -15.64
C THR A 133 -6.01 19.31 -15.68
N LEU A 134 -6.77 18.85 -14.68
CA LEU A 134 -8.18 19.15 -14.51
C LEU A 134 -8.40 19.96 -13.22
N GLU A 135 -9.56 20.62 -13.15
CA GLU A 135 -10.01 21.26 -11.92
C GLU A 135 -10.30 20.18 -10.87
N PRO A 136 -9.81 20.33 -9.62
CA PRO A 136 -9.96 19.31 -8.60
C PRO A 136 -11.41 19.14 -8.14
N GLU A 137 -11.87 17.90 -8.01
CA GLU A 137 -13.13 17.51 -7.39
C GLU A 137 -12.98 17.42 -5.87
N ASP A 138 -14.08 17.68 -5.15
CA ASP A 138 -14.15 17.52 -3.71
C ASP A 138 -14.13 16.03 -3.33
N LEU A 139 -13.03 15.60 -2.72
CA LEU A 139 -12.88 14.23 -2.21
C LEU A 139 -13.47 14.10 -0.80
N VAL A 140 -14.13 12.98 -0.54
CA VAL A 140 -14.60 12.54 0.79
C VAL A 140 -13.43 11.87 1.54
N ASN A 141 -12.42 12.68 1.86
CA ASN A 141 -11.30 12.26 2.72
C ASN A 141 -11.60 12.62 4.19
N GLN A 142 -12.44 11.81 4.84
CA GLN A 142 -12.76 12.02 6.26
C GLN A 142 -11.46 12.03 7.10
N PRO A 143 -11.26 13.05 7.96
CA PRO A 143 -10.15 13.04 8.90
C PRO A 143 -10.37 11.95 9.95
N PHE A 144 -9.30 11.27 10.35
CA PHE A 144 -9.35 10.31 11.44
C PHE A 144 -9.35 11.07 12.78
N ASP A 145 -10.28 10.75 13.68
CA ASP A 145 -10.36 11.33 15.01
C ASP A 145 -9.58 10.49 16.03
N GLU A 146 -8.39 10.95 16.38
CA GLU A 146 -7.53 10.30 17.38
C GLU A 146 -8.20 10.16 18.76
N THR A 147 -9.19 11.02 19.06
CA THR A 147 -9.92 10.99 20.35
C THR A 147 -10.85 9.80 20.45
N ASN A 148 -11.38 9.33 19.32
CA ASN A 148 -12.31 8.20 19.24
C ASN A 148 -11.60 6.89 18.88
N ARG A 149 -10.27 6.85 19.00
CA ARG A 149 -9.48 5.67 18.67
C ARG A 149 -9.80 4.51 19.63
N SER A 150 -10.28 3.40 19.08
CA SER A 150 -10.56 2.16 19.80
C SER A 150 -9.41 1.14 19.70
N VAL A 151 -8.68 1.16 18.58
CA VAL A 151 -7.55 0.28 18.33
C VAL A 151 -6.36 1.08 17.82
N TYR A 152 -5.18 0.77 18.36
CA TYR A 152 -3.89 1.26 17.87
C TYR A 152 -2.89 0.12 17.81
N LEU A 153 -2.35 -0.16 16.63
CA LEU A 153 -1.41 -1.25 16.41
C LEU A 153 -0.28 -0.78 15.50
N ILE A 154 0.96 -1.02 15.91
CA ILE A 154 2.14 -0.93 15.02
C ILE A 154 2.74 -2.32 14.90
N MET A 155 2.92 -2.78 13.67
CA MET A 155 3.58 -4.05 13.40
C MET A 155 4.46 -3.99 12.15
N LYS A 156 5.37 -4.96 12.03
CA LYS A 156 6.16 -5.13 10.81
C LYS A 156 5.23 -5.51 9.66
N SER A 157 5.42 -4.84 8.53
CA SER A 157 4.60 -5.05 7.32
C SER A 157 4.58 -6.50 6.84
N ALA A 158 5.67 -7.24 7.05
CA ALA A 158 5.80 -8.62 6.61
C ALA A 158 4.69 -9.54 7.14
N TRP A 159 4.38 -9.45 8.43
CA TRP A 159 3.37 -10.30 9.06
C TRP A 159 1.96 -9.99 8.54
N PHE A 160 1.66 -8.72 8.32
CA PHE A 160 0.37 -8.28 7.78
C PHE A 160 0.24 -8.64 6.30
N ARG A 161 1.29 -8.42 5.51
CA ARG A 161 1.38 -8.79 4.09
C ARG A 161 1.09 -10.28 3.90
N ASP A 162 1.74 -11.14 4.68
CA ASP A 162 1.61 -12.58 4.51
C ASP A 162 0.16 -13.05 4.78
N ALA A 163 -0.52 -12.48 5.79
CA ALA A 163 -1.97 -12.73 5.97
C ALA A 163 -2.81 -12.22 4.80
N LEU A 164 -2.55 -11.01 4.30
CA LEU A 164 -3.33 -10.46 3.18
C LEU A 164 -3.16 -11.27 1.89
N LEU A 165 -1.97 -11.84 1.66
CA LEU A 165 -1.69 -12.71 0.51
C LEU A 165 -2.38 -14.08 0.60
N ASP A 166 -2.59 -14.57 1.81
CA ASP A 166 -3.22 -15.87 2.08
C ASP A 166 -4.75 -15.78 2.23
N LEU A 167 -5.35 -14.59 2.04
CA LEU A 167 -6.80 -14.43 2.01
C LEU A 167 -7.42 -15.19 0.81
N PRO A 168 -8.58 -15.85 0.99
CA PRO A 168 -9.27 -16.53 -0.10
C PRO A 168 -9.64 -15.55 -1.22
N PRO A 169 -9.35 -15.86 -2.50
CA PRO A 169 -9.65 -14.95 -3.61
C PRO A 169 -11.16 -14.74 -3.83
N SER A 170 -12.01 -15.63 -3.30
CA SER A 170 -13.46 -15.49 -3.33
C SER A 170 -14.05 -14.74 -2.13
N CYS A 171 -13.24 -14.35 -1.15
CA CYS A 171 -13.76 -13.58 -0.01
C CYS A 171 -14.21 -12.18 -0.45
N GLN A 172 -15.37 -11.75 0.04
CA GLN A 172 -15.91 -10.40 -0.22
C GLN A 172 -15.73 -9.47 1.00
N ARG A 173 -15.55 -10.07 2.17
CA ARG A 173 -15.47 -9.38 3.46
C ARG A 173 -14.28 -9.88 4.25
N VAL A 174 -13.50 -8.94 4.77
CA VAL A 174 -12.38 -9.21 5.68
C VAL A 174 -12.71 -8.56 7.02
N THR A 175 -12.62 -9.33 8.09
CA THR A 175 -12.96 -8.90 9.44
C THR A 175 -11.69 -8.73 10.26
N PHE A 176 -11.52 -7.56 10.85
CA PHE A 176 -10.47 -7.29 11.83
C PHE A 176 -11.06 -7.36 13.23
N ARG A 177 -10.44 -8.13 14.11
CA ARG A 177 -10.84 -8.24 15.52
C ARG A 177 -9.67 -7.90 16.42
N ALA A 178 -9.89 -7.02 17.37
CA ALA A 178 -8.92 -6.70 18.41
C ALA A 178 -9.52 -7.06 19.76
N ARG A 179 -8.72 -7.69 20.63
CA ARG A 179 -9.09 -8.00 22.00
C ARG A 179 -8.08 -7.40 22.99
N PRO A 180 -8.55 -6.80 24.09
CA PRO A 180 -7.69 -6.19 25.09
C PRO A 180 -6.85 -7.24 25.83
N GLN A 181 -5.82 -6.77 26.54
CA GLN A 181 -5.00 -7.62 27.40
C GLN A 181 -5.80 -8.01 28.66
N GLY A 182 -5.92 -9.30 28.96
CA GLY A 182 -6.45 -9.78 30.26
C GLY A 182 -7.95 -10.11 30.30
N GLU A 183 -8.66 -10.19 29.17
CA GLU A 183 -10.04 -10.67 29.18
C GLU A 183 -10.08 -12.21 29.36
N PRO A 184 -10.76 -12.74 30.41
CA PRO A 184 -10.76 -14.18 30.67
C PRO A 184 -11.56 -14.90 29.57
N VAL A 185 -10.88 -15.75 28.80
CA VAL A 185 -11.51 -16.72 27.91
C VAL A 185 -12.49 -17.56 28.76
N THR A 186 -13.80 -17.36 28.54
CA THR A 186 -14.89 -17.97 29.33
C THR A 186 -15.02 -19.48 29.16
N ASP A 187 -14.18 -20.10 28.32
CA ASP A 187 -14.14 -21.56 28.16
C ASP A 187 -13.32 -22.25 29.26
N SER A 188 -14.03 -22.59 30.33
CA SER A 188 -13.63 -23.34 31.54
C SER A 188 -13.01 -24.74 31.32
N ARG A 189 -12.49 -25.09 30.13
CA ARG A 189 -11.98 -26.43 29.82
C ARG A 189 -10.50 -26.52 29.45
N THR A 190 -9.77 -25.41 29.35
CA THR A 190 -8.34 -25.46 29.01
C THR A 190 -7.45 -25.32 30.26
N THR A 191 -6.91 -26.46 30.72
CA THR A 191 -6.06 -26.59 31.91
C THR A 191 -4.58 -26.22 31.69
N SER A 192 -4.22 -25.58 30.58
CA SER A 192 -2.82 -25.31 30.25
C SER A 192 -2.35 -23.94 30.73
N VAL A 193 -1.22 -23.91 31.46
CA VAL A 193 -0.55 -22.68 31.95
C VAL A 193 -0.13 -21.77 30.77
N ARG A 194 0.11 -22.33 29.58
CA ARG A 194 0.41 -21.57 28.36
C ARG A 194 -0.80 -20.81 27.81
N ALA A 195 -2.01 -21.40 27.87
CA ALA A 195 -3.23 -20.73 27.42
C ALA A 195 -3.59 -19.51 28.29
N ARG A 196 -3.34 -19.58 29.61
CA ARG A 196 -3.55 -18.44 30.52
C ARG A 196 -2.58 -17.28 30.26
N LYS A 197 -1.33 -17.57 29.87
CA LYS A 197 -0.33 -16.55 29.56
C LYS A 197 -0.62 -15.85 28.21
N LEU A 198 -1.27 -16.55 27.28
CA LEU A 198 -1.71 -16.03 25.99
C LEU A 198 -3.01 -15.21 26.10
N ALA A 199 -3.89 -15.55 27.04
CA ALA A 199 -5.10 -14.78 27.36
C ALA A 199 -4.80 -13.45 28.09
N ASP A 200 -3.63 -13.35 28.72
CA ASP A 200 -3.16 -12.15 29.41
C ASP A 200 -2.52 -11.13 28.44
N SER A 201 -2.20 -11.56 27.21
CA SER A 201 -1.70 -10.72 26.13
C SER A 201 -2.84 -10.43 25.16
N GLY A 202 -3.11 -9.16 24.90
CA GLY A 202 -4.13 -8.76 23.91
C GLY A 202 -3.82 -9.34 22.53
N SER A 203 -4.83 -9.45 21.68
CA SER A 203 -4.70 -10.14 20.40
C SER A 203 -5.35 -9.36 19.28
N PHE A 204 -4.68 -9.29 18.14
CA PHE A 204 -5.27 -8.85 16.89
C PHE A 204 -5.47 -10.04 15.97
N SER A 205 -6.61 -10.14 15.29
CA SER A 205 -6.87 -11.23 14.35
C SER A 205 -7.51 -10.73 13.07
N ILE A 206 -7.13 -11.37 11.96
CA ILE A 206 -7.70 -11.15 10.64
C ILE A 206 -8.48 -12.40 10.27
N PHE A 207 -9.77 -12.24 9.98
CA PHE A 207 -10.67 -13.32 9.62
C PHE A 207 -11.29 -13.06 8.25
N ALA A 208 -11.42 -14.10 7.43
CA ALA A 208 -12.15 -14.03 6.18
C ALA A 208 -12.82 -15.37 5.85
N GLU A 209 -13.93 -15.31 5.14
CA GLU A 209 -14.69 -16.45 4.66
C GLU A 209 -14.71 -16.44 3.13
N GLY A 210 -14.44 -17.60 2.52
CA GLY A 210 -14.60 -17.82 1.09
C GLY A 210 -15.32 -19.13 0.82
N ASP A 211 -15.56 -19.43 -0.47
CA ASP A 211 -16.39 -20.57 -0.90
C ASP A 211 -15.97 -21.94 -0.35
N PHE A 212 -14.68 -22.09 -0.02
CA PHE A 212 -14.07 -23.36 0.40
C PHE A 212 -13.70 -23.40 1.90
N GLY A 213 -14.17 -22.43 2.68
CA GLY A 213 -13.97 -22.38 4.12
C GLY A 213 -13.48 -21.02 4.60
N THR A 214 -13.12 -20.99 5.88
CA THR A 214 -12.69 -19.78 6.58
C THR A 214 -11.20 -19.82 6.87
N VAL A 215 -10.60 -18.64 6.94
CA VAL A 215 -9.23 -18.44 7.40
C VAL A 215 -9.23 -17.47 8.58
N GLN A 216 -8.35 -17.72 9.54
CA GLN A 216 -8.12 -16.83 10.68
C GLN A 216 -6.62 -16.75 10.94
N PHE A 217 -6.10 -15.52 10.99
CA PHE A 217 -4.72 -15.22 11.37
C PHE A 217 -4.76 -14.54 12.73
N ASP A 218 -4.20 -15.19 13.74
CA ASP A 218 -4.17 -14.68 15.11
C ASP A 218 -2.76 -14.17 15.44
N TYR A 219 -2.69 -12.90 15.83
CA TYR A 219 -1.48 -12.22 16.25
C TYR A 219 -1.61 -11.86 17.73
N PRO A 220 -1.15 -12.72 18.65
CA PRO A 220 -1.04 -12.34 20.06
C PRO A 220 0.00 -11.22 20.19
N TYR A 221 -0.16 -10.38 21.22
CA TYR A 221 0.83 -9.35 21.51
C TYR A 221 2.18 -10.00 21.83
N ASP A 222 3.08 -9.90 20.85
CA ASP A 222 4.47 -10.33 20.93
C ASP A 222 5.34 -9.17 20.43
N ALA A 223 6.26 -8.70 21.27
CA ALA A 223 7.19 -7.62 20.96
C ALA A 223 8.09 -7.90 19.74
N GLN A 224 8.18 -9.14 19.25
CA GLN A 224 8.87 -9.47 18.00
C GLN A 224 8.05 -9.17 16.74
N VAL A 225 6.71 -9.15 16.89
CA VAL A 225 5.72 -9.00 15.82
C VAL A 225 5.14 -7.58 15.83
N MET A 226 4.73 -7.11 17.01
CA MET A 226 4.08 -5.82 17.26
C MET A 226 5.01 -4.91 18.06
N ASP A 227 5.23 -3.70 17.55
CA ASP A 227 5.98 -2.67 18.27
C ASP A 227 5.07 -1.95 19.29
N ALA A 228 3.77 -1.83 19.00
CA ALA A 228 2.78 -1.22 19.87
C ALA A 228 1.41 -1.88 19.67
N PHE A 229 0.63 -2.06 20.74
CA PHE A 229 -0.75 -2.52 20.69
C PHE A 229 -1.53 -1.92 21.85
N GLU A 230 -2.56 -1.15 21.54
CA GLU A 230 -3.52 -0.57 22.48
C GLU A 230 -4.93 -0.90 22.00
N CYS A 231 -5.73 -1.45 22.91
CA CYS A 231 -7.09 -1.88 22.67
C CYS A 231 -7.75 -1.98 24.05
N ASP A 232 -8.77 -1.16 24.28
CA ASP A 232 -9.44 -1.09 25.58
C ASP A 232 -10.59 -2.10 25.69
N GLU A 233 -11.33 -2.28 24.59
CA GLU A 233 -12.50 -3.16 24.51
C GLU A 233 -12.38 -4.11 23.32
N ALA A 234 -12.99 -5.29 23.44
CA ALA A 234 -13.02 -6.24 22.33
C ALA A 234 -13.89 -5.68 21.19
N VAL A 235 -13.27 -5.43 20.04
CA VAL A 235 -13.94 -4.85 18.87
C VAL A 235 -13.81 -5.77 17.67
N THR A 236 -14.81 -5.72 16.79
CA THR A 236 -14.85 -6.46 15.54
C THR A 236 -15.43 -5.55 14.47
N PHE A 237 -14.68 -5.33 13.38
CA PHE A 237 -15.10 -4.52 12.26
C PHE A 237 -14.80 -5.23 10.95
N SER A 238 -15.65 -5.00 9.95
CA SER A 238 -15.57 -5.67 8.66
C SER A 238 -15.34 -4.66 7.55
N TYR A 239 -14.55 -5.05 6.54
CA TYR A 239 -14.21 -4.21 5.40
C TYR A 239 -14.34 -4.98 4.09
N HIS A 240 -14.60 -4.28 2.99
CA HIS A 240 -14.61 -4.89 1.66
C HIS A 240 -13.25 -5.50 1.33
N ALA A 241 -13.24 -6.76 0.90
CA ALA A 241 -12.02 -7.47 0.53
C ALA A 241 -11.27 -6.80 -0.63
N SER A 242 -11.98 -6.13 -1.55
CA SER A 242 -11.38 -5.35 -2.63
C SER A 242 -10.48 -4.22 -2.10
N HIS A 243 -10.94 -3.45 -1.10
CA HIS A 243 -10.16 -2.37 -0.48
C HIS A 243 -8.94 -2.92 0.26
N VAL A 244 -9.13 -4.01 1.00
CA VAL A 244 -8.02 -4.69 1.70
C VAL A 244 -6.98 -5.25 0.73
N ALA A 245 -7.39 -5.75 -0.44
CA ALA A 245 -6.48 -6.19 -1.48
C ALA A 245 -5.64 -5.03 -2.05
N LEU A 246 -6.23 -3.83 -2.19
CA LEU A 246 -5.51 -2.63 -2.62
C LEU A 246 -4.46 -2.20 -1.59
N LEU A 247 -4.82 -2.21 -0.31
CA LEU A 247 -3.88 -2.02 0.81
C LEU A 247 -2.75 -3.07 0.74
N GLY A 248 -3.07 -4.33 0.47
CA GLY A 248 -2.10 -5.41 0.31
C GLY A 248 -0.99 -5.09 -0.70
N ARG A 249 -1.30 -4.40 -1.82
CA ARG A 249 -0.30 -3.96 -2.80
C ARG A 249 0.67 -2.92 -2.24
N ALA A 250 0.19 -2.00 -1.41
CA ALA A 250 1.03 -1.00 -0.75
C ALA A 250 1.96 -1.64 0.30
N VAL A 251 1.45 -2.62 1.05
CA VAL A 251 2.20 -3.26 2.14
C VAL A 251 3.40 -4.07 1.61
N GLN A 252 3.34 -4.61 0.38
CA GLN A 252 4.41 -5.42 -0.22
C GLN A 252 5.80 -4.79 -0.17
N HIS A 253 5.89 -3.47 -0.33
CA HIS A 253 7.15 -2.73 -0.37
C HIS A 253 7.45 -1.92 0.89
N SER A 254 6.61 -2.06 1.92
CA SER A 254 6.68 -1.24 3.13
C SER A 254 7.55 -1.89 4.22
N ALA A 255 8.01 -1.09 5.18
CA ALA A 255 8.77 -1.57 6.34
C ALA A 255 7.87 -1.88 7.54
N LYS A 256 6.92 -0.99 7.83
CA LYS A 256 6.01 -1.06 8.97
C LYS A 256 4.64 -0.54 8.57
N ILE A 257 3.64 -0.98 9.31
CA ILE A 257 2.30 -0.42 9.25
C ILE A 257 1.91 0.11 10.63
N CYS A 258 1.15 1.20 10.64
CA CYS A 258 0.37 1.65 11.78
C CYS A 258 -1.11 1.53 11.41
N LEU A 259 -1.84 0.70 12.14
CA LEU A 259 -3.26 0.45 11.95
C LEU A 259 -4.00 1.08 13.13
N GLN A 260 -4.99 1.91 12.81
CA GLN A 260 -5.81 2.61 13.78
C GLN A 260 -7.29 2.45 13.40
N ILE A 261 -8.14 2.17 14.38
CA ILE A 261 -9.58 2.04 14.16
C ILE A 261 -10.30 2.93 15.18
N GLU A 262 -11.31 3.67 14.73
CA GLU A 262 -12.21 4.45 15.59
C GLU A 262 -13.27 3.55 16.25
N THR A 263 -13.98 4.07 17.24
CA THR A 263 -15.15 3.39 17.83
C THR A 263 -16.30 3.17 16.82
N THR A 264 -16.35 3.97 15.76
CA THR A 264 -17.31 3.84 14.64
C THR A 264 -16.91 2.76 13.63
N GLY A 265 -15.69 2.21 13.73
CA GLY A 265 -15.14 1.27 12.75
C GLY A 265 -14.39 1.93 11.59
N PHE A 266 -14.30 3.27 11.53
CA PHE A 266 -13.46 3.96 10.56
C PHE A 266 -11.99 3.57 10.74
N LEU A 267 -11.40 3.00 9.70
CA LEU A 267 -10.06 2.44 9.70
C LEU A 267 -9.10 3.39 8.99
N SER A 268 -7.94 3.65 9.60
CA SER A 268 -6.78 4.28 8.98
C SER A 268 -5.57 3.35 9.08
N VAL A 269 -4.91 3.10 7.94
CA VAL A 269 -3.69 2.30 7.86
C VAL A 269 -2.59 3.14 7.20
N GLN A 270 -1.63 3.54 8.01
CA GLN A 270 -0.43 4.23 7.55
C GLN A 270 0.65 3.20 7.24
N VAL A 271 1.07 3.16 5.99
CA VAL A 271 2.09 2.26 5.45
C VAL A 271 3.38 3.06 5.26
N MET A 272 4.41 2.68 6.00
CA MET A 272 5.70 3.37 6.01
C MET A 272 6.64 2.79 4.95
N MET A 273 7.10 3.63 4.03
CA MET A 273 8.06 3.22 3.00
C MET A 273 9.46 3.06 3.59
N PRO A 274 10.24 2.05 3.15
CA PRO A 274 11.58 1.79 3.67
C PRO A 274 12.52 2.93 3.31
N LEU A 275 13.41 3.26 4.25
CA LEU A 275 14.49 4.22 4.03
C LEU A 275 15.48 3.68 3.00
N SER A 276 15.95 4.56 2.11
CA SER A 276 17.06 4.22 1.22
C SER A 276 18.34 4.14 2.07
N GLU A 277 19.22 3.16 1.81
CA GLU A 277 20.42 2.89 2.64
C GLU A 277 21.36 4.10 2.83
N ASN A 278 21.21 5.15 2.02
CA ASN A 278 22.08 6.32 2.02
C ASN A 278 21.47 7.57 2.67
N GLN A 279 20.27 7.49 3.27
CA GLN A 279 19.64 8.63 3.93
C GLN A 279 19.79 8.60 5.46
N PRO A 280 19.85 9.77 6.12
CA PRO A 280 19.83 9.85 7.57
C PRO A 280 18.54 9.20 8.11
N PRO A 281 18.61 8.50 9.26
CA PRO A 281 17.47 7.79 9.85
C PRO A 281 16.30 8.69 10.29
N GLU A 282 16.47 10.02 10.27
CA GLU A 282 15.45 11.00 10.65
C GLU A 282 14.57 11.47 9.47
N LEU A 283 14.90 11.09 8.23
CA LEU A 283 14.08 11.44 7.06
C LEU A 283 13.05 10.34 6.80
N ASN A 284 11.78 10.70 6.62
CA ASN A 284 10.74 9.75 6.19
C ASN A 284 10.75 9.59 4.66
N ASN A 285 10.67 8.35 4.16
CA ASN A 285 10.66 8.00 2.73
C ASN A 285 9.30 8.13 2.03
N GLY A 286 8.43 8.95 2.60
CA GLY A 286 7.02 9.01 2.24
C GLY A 286 6.18 7.99 3.00
N ILE A 287 4.88 8.28 3.06
CA ILE A 287 3.88 7.50 3.78
C ILE A 287 2.70 7.32 2.84
N LEU A 288 2.14 6.11 2.80
CA LEU A 288 0.83 5.88 2.20
C LEU A 288 -0.18 5.75 3.33
N ASP A 289 -1.27 6.49 3.29
CA ASP A 289 -2.37 6.38 4.23
C ASP A 289 -3.59 5.81 3.51
N PHE A 290 -4.18 4.75 4.05
CA PHE A 290 -5.40 4.13 3.54
C PHE A 290 -6.49 4.30 4.59
N LYS A 291 -7.58 4.94 4.20
CA LYS A 291 -8.75 5.13 5.04
C LYS A 291 -9.95 4.41 4.44
N MET A 292 -10.71 3.70 5.26
CA MET A 292 -11.91 3.01 4.79
C MET A 292 -12.97 2.93 5.87
N ASN A 293 -14.23 3.01 5.44
CA ASN A 293 -15.37 2.81 6.31
C ASN A 293 -15.57 1.33 6.60
N ALA A 294 -15.95 1.01 7.83
CA ALA A 294 -16.45 -0.32 8.15
C ALA A 294 -17.75 -0.57 7.36
N LEU A 295 -17.96 -1.83 7.00
CA LEU A 295 -19.25 -2.32 6.56
C LEU A 295 -20.20 -2.26 7.74
N GLU A 296 -21.45 -1.91 7.45
CA GLU A 296 -22.54 -2.12 8.40
C GLU A 296 -22.58 -3.62 8.72
N ASP A 297 -22.72 -3.96 10.00
CA ASP A 297 -23.05 -5.32 10.36
C ASP A 297 -24.42 -5.58 9.73
N ASP A 298 -24.51 -6.60 8.86
CA ASP A 298 -25.80 -7.13 8.47
C ASP A 298 -26.43 -7.59 9.80
N ASP A 299 -27.32 -6.78 10.37
CA ASP A 299 -28.28 -7.28 11.34
C ASP A 299 -28.97 -8.44 10.61
N ASP A 300 -28.51 -9.67 10.87
CA ASP A 300 -29.15 -10.88 10.42
C ASP A 300 -30.60 -10.78 10.92
N ASP A 301 -31.50 -10.34 10.03
CA ASP A 301 -32.94 -10.36 10.20
C ASP A 301 -33.34 -11.81 10.56
N GLU A 302 -33.67 -11.99 11.85
CA GLU A 302 -34.48 -13.03 12.51
C GLU A 302 -34.44 -14.49 11.99
#